data_AF-A0A5K0YML4-F1
#
_entry.id   AF-A0A5K0YML4-F1
#
_cell.length_a   1.000
_cell.length_b   1.000
_cell.length_c   1.000
_cell.angle_alpha   90.00
_cell.angle_beta   90.00
_cell.angle_gamma   90.00
#
_symmetry.space_group_name_H-M   'P 1'
#
loop_
_entity.id
_entity.type
_entity.pdbx_description
1 polymer ?
#
loop_
_entity_poly.entity_id
_entity_poly.type
_entity_poly.pdbx_seq_one_letter_code
_entity_poly.pdbx_strand_id
1 'polypeptide(L)' 'ITRQISCPYTPQQNGVVEQKHRHIVESAMSMLHDTNVPISLWTEAFHTA' A
#
# COMPACT_ATOMS: atom_id res chain seq x y z
N ILE A 1 -7.73 -20.92 0.49
CA ILE A 1 -7.51 -19.51 0.09
C ILE A 1 -7.68 -19.43 -1.41
N THR A 2 -8.78 -18.85 -1.90
CA THR A 2 -9.07 -18.73 -3.33
C THR A 2 -8.45 -17.44 -3.84
N ARG A 3 -7.40 -17.54 -4.65
CA ARG A 3 -6.67 -16.37 -5.17
C ARG A 3 -7.41 -15.87 -6.41
N GLN A 4 -8.11 -14.74 -6.30
CA GLN A 4 -8.68 -14.07 -7.47
C GLN A 4 -7.54 -13.38 -8.22
N ILE A 5 -7.11 -13.98 -9.33
CA ILE A 5 -6.16 -13.38 -10.25
C ILE A 5 -6.95 -12.35 -11.06
N SER A 6 -6.53 -11.09 -11.07
CA SER A 6 -7.18 -10.06 -11.86
C SER A 6 -7.22 -10.48 -13.33
N CYS A 7 -8.41 -10.49 -13.93
CA CYS A 7 -8.54 -10.78 -15.35
C CYS A 7 -7.76 -9.73 -16.17
N PRO A 8 -6.95 -10.12 -17.17
CA PRO A 8 -6.12 -9.20 -17.95
C PRO A 8 -6.90 -8.12 -18.74
N TYR A 9 -8.24 -8.14 -18.70
CA TYR A 9 -9.13 -7.24 -19.43
C TYR A 9 -10.12 -6.48 -18.54
N THR A 10 -9.90 -6.42 -17.21
CA THR A 10 -10.68 -5.57 -16.29
C THR A 10 -9.82 -4.44 -15.69
N PRO A 11 -9.34 -3.49 -16.52
CA PRO A 11 -8.49 -2.39 -16.05
C PRO A 11 -9.17 -1.51 -15.00
N GLN A 12 -10.50 -1.48 -14.94
CA GLN A 12 -11.24 -0.73 -13.91
C GLN A 12 -11.02 -1.34 -12.51
N GLN A 13 -10.99 -2.66 -12.40
CA GLN A 13 -10.74 -3.35 -11.12
C GLN A 13 -9.27 -3.20 -10.71
N ASN A 14 -8.34 -3.30 -11.67
CA ASN A 14 -6.93 -3.08 -11.41
C ASN A 14 -6.64 -1.62 -11.04
N GLY A 15 -7.27 -0.67 -11.71
CA GLY A 15 -7.12 0.75 -11.42
C GLY A 15 -7.51 1.11 -9.99
N VAL A 16 -8.60 0.53 -9.45
CA VAL A 16 -9.00 0.73 -8.05
C VAL A 16 -8.00 0.11 -7.08
N VAL A 17 -7.49 -1.09 -7.38
CA VAL A 17 -6.46 -1.76 -6.56
C VAL A 17 -5.16 -0.97 -6.57
N GLU A 18 -4.69 -0.54 -7.73
CA GLU A 18 -3.50 0.27 -7.90
C GLU A 18 -3.63 1.63 -7.21
N GLN A 19 -4.80 2.28 -7.32
CA GLN A 19 -5.05 3.56 -6.64
C GLN A 19 -5.00 3.41 -5.12
N LYS A 20 -5.65 2.38 -4.58
CA LYS A 20 -5.58 2.08 -3.14
C LYS A 20 -4.17 1.75 -2.69
N HIS A 21 -3.45 0.95 -3.47
CA HIS A 21 -2.06 0.60 -3.18
C HIS A 21 -1.17 1.85 -3.14
N ARG A 22 -1.26 2.73 -4.15
CA ARG A 22 -0.56 4.03 -4.16
C ARG A 22 -0.92 4.87 -2.94
N HIS A 23 -2.21 4.99 -2.62
CA HIS A 23 -2.67 5.78 -1.48
C HIS A 23 -2.13 5.27 -0.13
N ILE A 24 -2.09 3.95 0.08
CA ILE A 24 -1.51 3.34 1.30
C ILE A 24 -0.02 3.67 1.39
N VAL A 25 0.71 3.50 0.28
CA VAL A 25 2.16 3.78 0.23
C VAL A 25 2.44 5.26 0.50
N GLU A 26 1.71 6.17 -0.14
CA GLU A 26 1.86 7.62 0.06
C GLU A 26 1.52 8.04 1.49
N SER A 27 0.46 7.48 2.07
CA SER A 27 0.06 7.76 3.45
C SER A 27 1.11 7.27 4.45
N ALA A 28 1.63 6.06 4.26
CA ALA A 28 2.71 5.51 5.09
C ALA A 28 3.98 6.36 4.96
N MET A 29 4.37 6.77 3.75
CA MET A 29 5.52 7.65 3.52
C MET A 29 5.34 9.02 4.20
N SER A 30 4.13 9.59 4.16
CA SER A 30 3.82 10.85 4.83
C SER A 30 3.92 10.73 6.36
N MET A 31 3.37 9.66 6.94
CA MET A 31 3.47 9.39 8.37
C MET A 31 4.92 9.16 8.81
N LEU A 32 5.71 8.43 8.01
CA LEU A 32 7.13 8.19 8.28
C LEU A 32 7.97 9.47 8.20
N HIS A 33 7.67 10.34 7.23
CA HIS A 33 8.32 11.64 7.10
C HIS A 33 8.01 12.55 8.29
N ASP A 34 6.76 12.55 8.76
CA ASP A 34 6.33 13.37 9.90
C ASP A 34 6.95 12.89 11.23
N THR A 35 7.13 11.58 11.38
CA THR A 35 7.56 10.96 12.64
C THR A 35 9.07 10.79 12.79
N ASN A 36 9.87 11.13 11.77
CA ASN A 36 11.34 11.01 11.74
C ASN A 36 11.83 9.63 12.23
N VAL A 37 11.08 8.58 11.87
CA VAL A 37 11.23 7.23 12.42
C VAL A 37 12.44 6.52 11.79
N PRO A 38 13.31 5.87 12.60
CA PRO A 38 14.42 5.06 12.10
C PRO A 38 13.96 4.02 11.08
N ILE A 39 14.74 3.83 10.01
CA ILE A 39 14.46 2.86 8.92
C ILE A 39 14.17 1.44 9.43
N SER A 40 14.73 1.05 10.58
CA SER A 40 14.48 -0.26 11.20
C SER A 40 13.03 -0.49 11.60
N LEU A 41 12.28 0.58 11.90
CA LEU A 41 10.88 0.51 12.34
C LEU A 41 9.89 0.69 11.17
N TRP A 42 10.37 0.92 9.95
CA TRP A 42 9.50 1.11 8.77
C TRP A 42 8.62 -0.09 8.50
N THR A 43 9.17 -1.31 8.58
CA THR A 43 8.39 -2.56 8.42
C THR A 43 7.32 -2.74 9.48
N GLU A 44 7.58 -2.30 10.71
CA GLU A 44 6.65 -2.42 11.82
C GLU A 44 5.51 -1.40 11.71
N ALA A 45 5.85 -0.16 11.32
CA ALA A 45 4.89 0.88 11.01
C ALA A 45 3.99 0.48 9.83
N PHE A 46 4.55 -0.13 8.79
CA PHE A 46 3.79 -0.60 7.62
C PHE A 46 2.87 -1.79 7.93
N HIS A 47 3.23 -2.64 8.90
CA HIS A 47 2.37 -3.73 9.35
C HIS A 47 1.28 -3.29 10.34
N THR A 48 1.43 -2.12 10.96
CA THR A 48 0.50 -1.62 11.99
C THR A 48 -0.56 -0.66 11.41
N ALA A 49 -0.28 -0.03 10.27
CA ALA A 49 -1.19 0.85 9.55
C ALA A 49 -2.35 0.10 8.89
#